data_AF-U9VXL6-F1
#
_entry.id   AF-U9VXL6-F1
#
_cell.length_a   1.000
_cell.length_b   1.000
_cell.length_c   1.000
_cell.angle_alpha   90.00
_cell.angle_beta   90.00
_cell.angle_gamma   90.00
#
_symmetry.space_group_name_H-M   'P 1'
#
loop_
_entity.id
_entity.type
_entity.pdbx_description
1 polymer ?
#
loop_
_entity_poly.entity_id
_entity_poly.type
_entity_poly.pdbx_seq_one_letter_code
_entity_poly.pdbx_strand_id
1 'polypeptide(L)'
;MAIKYRLTILPLNIHNGGHEIVQPYTERTHQPIMTSNNLGPEHSLTFLYYFGTTTLITIMLASVVLHLSPMSGLPNQLGLAMGLAGGMLGLYFNRSITLKQTIKGHKVFLNQISQPLEKLGYTQVEDDSMPADIVVYARRNLRGILSGKVYIRLDAKTAYITSRAVHIRGLKRALE
;
A
#
# COMPACT_ATOMS: atom_id res chain seq x y z
N MET A 1 24.00 -22.55 -21.61
CA MET A 1 25.05 -21.82 -20.88
C MET A 1 24.88 -22.16 -19.40
N ALA A 2 25.66 -23.11 -18.88
CA ALA A 2 25.47 -23.68 -17.54
C ALA A 2 26.40 -22.96 -16.55
N ILE A 3 25.82 -22.37 -15.49
CA ILE A 3 26.57 -21.69 -14.43
C ILE A 3 26.92 -22.73 -13.36
N LYS A 4 28.22 -22.95 -13.19
CA LYS A 4 28.85 -23.90 -12.28
C LYS A 4 29.02 -23.24 -10.92
N TYR A 5 28.32 -23.69 -9.89
CA TYR A 5 28.53 -23.18 -8.53
C TYR A 5 29.70 -23.93 -7.87
N ARG A 6 30.67 -23.16 -7.37
CA ARG A 6 31.84 -23.66 -6.63
C ARG A 6 31.50 -23.60 -5.14
N LEU A 7 31.25 -24.77 -4.55
CA LEU A 7 31.11 -24.91 -3.09
C LEU A 7 32.50 -24.80 -2.46
N THR A 8 32.78 -23.73 -1.72
CA THR A 8 33.99 -23.63 -0.90
C THR A 8 33.63 -24.08 0.51
N ILE A 9 33.96 -25.32 0.86
CA ILE A 9 33.83 -25.85 2.22
C ILE A 9 35.10 -25.45 2.97
N LEU A 10 34.99 -24.59 3.98
CA LEU A 10 36.06 -24.37 4.96
C LEU A 10 36.02 -25.50 6.01
N PRO A 11 37.17 -26.00 6.50
CA PRO A 11 37.21 -27.14 7.41
C PRO A 11 36.63 -26.79 8.79
N LEU A 12 35.74 -27.66 9.28
CA LEU A 12 35.21 -27.67 10.64
C LEU A 12 36.36 -27.84 11.65
N ASN A 13 36.49 -26.90 12.57
CA ASN A 13 37.19 -27.12 13.83
C ASN A 13 36.18 -27.66 14.85
N ILE A 14 36.33 -28.92 15.25
CA ILE A 14 35.42 -29.62 16.16
C ILE A 14 35.94 -29.46 17.59
N HIS A 15 35.22 -28.69 18.42
CA HIS A 15 35.37 -28.78 19.87
C HIS A 15 34.00 -28.72 20.57
N ASN A 16 33.87 -29.61 21.56
CA ASN A 16 32.67 -30.04 22.29
C ASN A 16 31.71 -28.94 22.79
N GLY A 17 30.40 -29.27 22.72
CA GLY A 17 29.44 -28.94 23.77
C GLY A 17 28.20 -28.17 23.31
N GLY A 18 27.04 -28.84 23.33
CA GLY A 18 25.72 -28.18 23.35
C GLY A 18 24.95 -28.27 22.04
N HIS A 19 23.81 -28.98 22.06
CA HIS A 19 22.82 -28.95 20.99
C HIS A 19 22.13 -27.58 20.97
N GLU A 20 22.55 -26.71 20.06
CA GLU A 20 21.75 -25.59 19.61
C GLU A 20 21.79 -25.59 18.08
N ILE A 21 20.68 -25.95 17.44
CA ILE A 21 20.55 -25.87 15.99
C ILE A 21 20.46 -24.38 15.63
N VAL A 22 21.61 -23.74 15.45
CA VAL A 22 21.69 -22.40 14.88
C VAL A 22 21.34 -22.53 13.40
N GLN A 23 20.09 -22.28 13.05
CA GLN A 23 19.68 -22.16 11.65
C GLN A 23 20.47 -21.00 11.01
N PRO A 24 21.04 -21.21 9.81
CA PRO A 24 21.81 -20.16 9.14
C PRO A 24 20.90 -18.98 8.77
N TYR A 25 21.38 -17.78 9.08
CA TYR A 25 20.78 -16.50 8.72
C TYR A 25 20.62 -16.43 7.19
N THR A 26 19.45 -16.81 6.70
CA THR A 26 19.08 -16.60 5.29
C THR A 26 19.06 -15.11 5.03
N GLU A 27 20.02 -14.70 4.21
CA GLU A 27 20.11 -13.46 3.45
C GLU A 27 18.76 -12.73 3.36
N ARG A 28 18.61 -11.62 4.09
CA ARG A 28 17.45 -10.72 3.92
C ARG A 28 17.47 -10.26 2.47
N THR A 29 16.61 -10.85 1.64
CA THR A 29 16.30 -10.34 0.32
C THR A 29 16.01 -8.86 0.45
N HIS A 30 16.85 -8.02 -0.17
CA HIS A 30 16.60 -6.61 -0.38
C HIS A 30 15.20 -6.48 -1.00
N GLN A 31 14.18 -6.23 -0.19
CA GLN A 31 12.89 -5.87 -0.73
C GLN A 31 13.11 -4.55 -1.48
N PRO A 32 12.65 -4.48 -2.74
CA PRO A 32 12.85 -3.30 -3.56
C PRO A 32 12.30 -2.11 -2.78
N ILE A 33 13.12 -1.06 -2.66
CA ILE A 33 12.64 0.26 -2.29
C ILE A 33 11.44 0.49 -3.20
N MET A 34 10.24 0.62 -2.62
CA MET A 34 9.03 0.93 -3.37
C MET A 34 9.19 2.33 -3.96
N THR A 35 9.94 2.45 -5.06
CA THR A 35 10.01 3.66 -5.87
C THR A 35 8.65 3.76 -6.52
N SER A 36 7.88 4.79 -6.14
CA SER A 36 6.61 5.10 -6.78
C SER A 36 6.89 5.52 -8.23
N ASN A 37 7.05 4.56 -9.13
CA ASN A 37 7.10 4.81 -10.55
C ASN A 37 5.67 5.18 -10.94
N ASN A 38 5.40 6.48 -11.07
CA ASN A 38 4.06 7.04 -11.33
C ASN A 38 3.44 6.58 -12.68
N LEU A 39 4.09 5.65 -13.39
CA LEU A 39 3.75 5.15 -14.74
C LEU A 39 3.83 3.61 -14.85
N GLY A 40 3.82 2.88 -13.73
CA GLY A 40 3.69 1.41 -13.77
C GLY A 40 2.34 0.94 -14.32
N PRO A 41 2.23 -0.31 -14.84
CA PRO A 41 0.99 -0.85 -15.42
C PRO A 41 -0.23 -0.76 -14.49
N GLU A 42 -0.01 -0.76 -13.18
CA GLU A 42 -1.05 -0.62 -12.15
C GLU A 42 -1.74 0.75 -12.18
N HIS A 43 -1.03 1.82 -12.55
CA HIS A 43 -1.63 3.15 -12.72
C HIS A 43 -2.52 3.19 -13.96
N SER A 44 -2.07 2.63 -15.09
CA SER A 44 -2.88 2.55 -16.31
C SER A 44 -4.17 1.76 -16.11
N LEU A 45 -4.10 0.63 -15.40
CA LEU A 45 -5.28 -0.17 -15.05
C LEU A 45 -6.22 0.60 -14.11
N THR A 46 -5.68 1.31 -13.12
CA THR A 46 -6.47 2.18 -12.24
C THR A 46 -7.19 3.26 -13.04
N PHE A 47 -6.46 3.98 -13.91
CA PHE A 47 -7.05 5.00 -14.75
C PHE A 47 -8.18 4.43 -15.60
N LEU A 48 -7.93 3.32 -16.31
CA LEU A 48 -8.91 2.71 -17.20
C LEU A 48 -10.16 2.25 -16.44
N TYR A 49 -10.00 1.69 -15.24
CA TYR A 49 -11.11 1.30 -14.39
C TYR A 49 -11.99 2.50 -14.03
N TYR A 50 -11.41 3.58 -13.49
CA TYR A 50 -12.17 4.76 -13.08
C TYR A 50 -12.71 5.56 -14.28
N PHE A 51 -11.94 5.65 -15.36
CA PHE A 51 -12.35 6.27 -16.61
C PHE A 51 -13.55 5.55 -17.21
N GLY A 52 -13.44 4.24 -17.44
CA GLY A 52 -14.47 3.44 -18.10
C GLY A 52 -15.77 3.37 -17.29
N THR A 53 -15.66 3.12 -15.98
CA THR A 53 -16.84 3.08 -15.09
C THR A 53 -17.56 4.42 -15.02
N THR A 54 -16.83 5.52 -14.82
CA THR A 54 -17.42 6.87 -14.79
C THR A 54 -18.03 7.24 -16.15
N THR A 55 -17.34 6.93 -17.25
CA THR A 55 -17.83 7.16 -18.62
C THR A 55 -19.17 6.47 -18.83
N LEU A 56 -19.26 5.17 -18.54
CA LEU A 56 -20.48 4.38 -18.75
C LEU A 56 -21.63 4.87 -17.87
N ILE A 57 -21.38 5.13 -16.58
CA ILE A 57 -22.38 5.66 -15.65
C ILE A 57 -22.91 7.01 -16.15
N THR A 58 -22.02 7.91 -16.57
CA THR A 58 -22.41 9.23 -17.07
C THR A 58 -23.20 9.14 -18.39
N ILE A 59 -22.81 8.27 -19.33
CA ILE A 59 -23.58 8.07 -20.58
C ILE A 59 -24.99 7.59 -20.24
N MET A 60 -25.12 6.58 -19.38
CA MET A 60 -26.42 6.03 -18.99
C MET A 60 -27.27 7.07 -18.27
N LEU A 61 -26.69 7.80 -17.32
CA LEU A 61 -27.39 8.84 -16.56
C LEU A 61 -27.83 9.99 -17.45
N ALA A 62 -26.96 10.49 -18.33
CA ALA A 62 -27.28 11.56 -19.27
C ALA A 62 -28.37 11.12 -20.26
N SER A 63 -28.33 9.88 -20.74
CA SER A 63 -29.35 9.31 -21.62
C SER A 63 -30.72 9.27 -20.95
N VAL A 64 -30.77 8.82 -19.68
CA VAL A 64 -32.01 8.77 -18.89
C VAL A 64 -32.54 10.17 -18.59
N VAL A 65 -31.70 11.08 -18.11
CA VAL A 65 -32.13 12.42 -17.68
C VAL A 65 -32.56 13.28 -18.86
N LEU A 66 -31.83 13.21 -19.98
CA LEU A 66 -32.10 14.01 -21.17
C LEU A 66 -33.08 13.32 -22.14
N HIS A 67 -33.54 12.10 -21.82
CA HIS A 67 -34.36 11.26 -22.70
C HIS A 67 -33.74 11.06 -24.08
N LEU A 68 -32.41 10.97 -24.13
CA LEU A 68 -31.64 10.79 -25.36
C LEU A 68 -31.19 9.33 -25.49
N SER A 69 -31.00 8.87 -26.72
CA SER A 69 -30.37 7.57 -26.97
C SER A 69 -28.92 7.59 -26.45
N PRO A 70 -28.43 6.51 -25.81
CA PRO A 70 -27.03 6.39 -25.42
C PRO A 70 -26.07 6.38 -26.62
N MET A 71 -26.59 6.13 -27.82
CA MET A 71 -25.81 6.21 -29.06
C MET A 71 -25.73 7.64 -29.62
N SER A 72 -26.40 8.61 -29.01
CA SER A 72 -26.34 10.00 -29.44
C SER A 72 -25.02 10.68 -29.01
N GLY A 73 -24.63 11.73 -29.72
CA GLY A 73 -23.32 12.38 -29.51
C GLY A 73 -23.18 13.03 -28.13
N LEU A 74 -24.24 13.65 -27.60
CA LEU A 74 -24.16 14.44 -26.37
C LEU A 74 -23.90 13.59 -25.11
N PRO A 75 -24.62 12.48 -24.84
CA PRO A 75 -24.30 11.58 -23.73
C PRO A 75 -22.87 11.03 -23.81
N ASN A 76 -22.39 10.70 -25.01
CA ASN A 76 -21.03 10.20 -25.22
C ASN A 76 -19.97 11.26 -24.92
N GLN A 77 -20.15 12.49 -25.37
CA GLN A 77 -19.25 13.61 -25.05
C GLN A 77 -19.19 13.89 -23.55
N LEU A 78 -20.35 13.94 -22.88
CA LEU A 78 -20.43 14.10 -21.42
C LEU A 78 -19.77 12.92 -20.71
N GLY A 79 -20.01 11.70 -21.19
CA GLY A 79 -19.38 10.48 -20.72
C GLY A 79 -17.87 10.56 -20.75
N LEU A 80 -17.28 10.91 -21.89
CA LEU A 80 -15.84 11.01 -22.04
C LEU A 80 -15.24 12.12 -21.17
N ALA A 81 -15.90 13.28 -21.09
CA ALA A 81 -15.44 14.39 -20.25
C ALA A 81 -15.43 14.01 -18.76
N MET A 82 -16.53 13.45 -18.26
CA MET A 82 -16.64 13.00 -16.87
C MET A 82 -15.76 11.78 -16.60
N GLY A 83 -15.62 10.88 -17.57
CA GLY A 83 -14.70 9.76 -17.57
C GLY A 83 -13.27 10.20 -17.36
N LEU A 84 -12.81 11.19 -18.14
CA LEU A 84 -11.45 11.73 -18.00
C LEU A 84 -11.23 12.36 -16.62
N ALA A 85 -12.19 13.14 -16.13
CA ALA A 85 -12.14 13.67 -14.77
C ALA A 85 -12.09 12.55 -13.72
N GLY A 86 -12.94 11.53 -13.85
CA GLY A 86 -13.00 10.37 -12.95
C GLY A 86 -11.71 9.55 -12.96
N GLY A 87 -11.15 9.28 -14.14
CA GLY A 87 -9.87 8.59 -14.31
C GLY A 87 -8.72 9.34 -13.64
N MET A 88 -8.64 10.67 -13.84
CA MET A 88 -7.60 11.50 -13.21
C MET A 88 -7.75 11.56 -11.69
N LEU A 89 -8.98 11.68 -11.17
CA LEU A 89 -9.24 11.63 -9.73
C LEU A 89 -8.88 10.25 -9.17
N GLY A 90 -9.24 9.17 -9.86
CA GLY A 90 -8.90 7.80 -9.48
C GLY A 90 -7.39 7.61 -9.35
N LEU A 91 -6.62 8.05 -10.35
CA LEU A 91 -5.15 8.05 -10.30
C LEU A 91 -4.61 8.85 -9.11
N TYR A 92 -5.13 10.06 -8.90
CA TYR A 92 -4.67 10.94 -7.83
C TYR A 92 -4.88 10.32 -6.45
N PHE A 93 -6.04 9.69 -6.21
CA PHE A 93 -6.39 9.13 -4.91
C PHE A 93 -5.87 7.70 -4.69
N ASN A 94 -5.56 6.93 -5.73
CA ASN A 94 -5.09 5.55 -5.60
C ASN A 94 -3.57 5.42 -5.36
N ARG A 95 -2.88 6.51 -5.01
CA ARG A 95 -1.43 6.48 -4.76
C ARG A 95 -1.12 6.15 -3.29
N SER A 96 -0.28 5.13 -3.09
CA SER A 96 0.35 4.84 -1.79
C SER A 96 1.68 5.57 -1.64
N ILE A 97 2.01 5.97 -0.41
CA ILE A 97 3.30 6.54 -0.04
C ILE A 97 3.83 5.87 1.23
N THR A 98 5.15 5.86 1.38
CA THR A 98 5.84 5.34 2.56
C THR A 98 6.55 6.48 3.29
N LEU A 99 6.19 6.70 4.54
CA LEU A 99 6.88 7.59 5.47
C LEU A 99 7.94 6.80 6.22
N LYS A 100 9.18 7.30 6.23
CA LYS A 100 10.28 6.73 7.00
C LYS A 100 10.53 7.59 8.24
N GLN A 101 10.62 6.97 9.41
CA GLN A 101 10.87 7.66 10.67
C GLN A 101 11.87 6.88 11.52
N THR A 102 12.84 7.59 12.10
CA THR A 102 13.78 7.00 13.06
C THR A 102 13.07 6.73 14.38
N ILE A 103 13.26 5.55 14.95
CA ILE A 103 12.59 5.11 16.18
C ILE A 103 13.61 4.77 17.26
N LYS A 104 13.26 5.07 18.52
CA LYS A 104 14.08 4.72 19.70
C LYS A 104 13.89 3.27 20.14
N GLY A 105 12.74 2.68 19.81
CA GLY A 105 12.38 1.30 20.11
C GLY A 105 10.98 0.99 19.60
N HIS A 106 10.74 -0.27 19.23
CA HIS A 106 9.50 -0.72 18.58
C HIS A 106 8.27 -0.44 19.43
N LYS A 107 8.27 -0.90 20.69
CA LYS A 107 7.15 -0.73 21.62
C LYS A 107 6.84 0.75 21.92
N VAL A 108 7.88 1.56 22.10
CA VAL A 108 7.74 3.00 22.36
C VAL A 108 7.09 3.69 21.17
N PHE A 109 7.55 3.38 19.96
CA PHE A 109 6.99 3.95 18.74
C PHE A 109 5.54 3.51 18.49
N LEU A 110 5.22 2.22 18.68
CA LEU A 110 3.86 1.71 18.51
C LEU A 110 2.88 2.38 19.49
N ASN A 111 3.29 2.59 20.74
CA ASN A 111 2.47 3.31 21.72
C ASN A 111 2.29 4.80 21.37
N GLN A 112 3.28 5.43 20.72
CA GLN A 112 3.18 6.82 20.29
C GLN A 112 2.26 6.99 19.09
N ILE A 113 2.28 6.05 18.15
CA ILE A 113 1.52 6.15 16.90
C ILE A 113 0.09 5.61 17.02
N SER A 114 -0.18 4.73 17.98
CA SER A 114 -1.52 4.16 18.19
C SER A 114 -2.57 5.23 18.49
N GLN A 115 -2.27 6.20 19.38
CA GLN A 115 -3.22 7.27 19.72
C GLN A 115 -3.61 8.15 18.52
N PRO A 116 -2.67 8.69 17.70
CA PRO A 116 -3.01 9.38 16.46
C PRO A 116 -3.83 8.53 15.48
N LEU A 117 -3.50 7.25 15.34
CA LEU A 117 -4.22 6.33 14.46
C LEU A 117 -5.66 6.08 14.93
N GLU A 118 -5.85 5.87 16.23
CA GLU A 118 -7.17 5.71 16.85
C GLU A 118 -8.03 6.97 16.71
N LYS A 119 -7.46 8.16 16.88
CA LYS A 119 -8.15 9.44 16.60
C LYS A 119 -8.57 9.55 15.14
N LEU A 120 -7.76 9.00 14.23
CA LEU A 120 -8.09 8.84 12.83
C LEU A 120 -9.02 7.64 12.56
N GLY A 121 -9.56 6.98 13.58
CA GLY A 121 -10.52 5.87 13.45
C GLY A 121 -9.93 4.55 12.99
N TYR A 122 -8.60 4.42 13.02
CA TYR A 122 -7.91 3.15 12.74
C TYR A 122 -7.75 2.33 14.02
N THR A 123 -7.90 1.03 13.89
CA THR A 123 -7.64 0.05 14.95
C THR A 123 -6.64 -0.97 14.45
N GLN A 124 -5.79 -1.48 15.33
CA GLN A 124 -4.90 -2.58 15.00
C GLN A 124 -5.73 -3.80 14.61
N VAL A 125 -5.29 -4.50 13.56
CA VAL A 125 -5.89 -5.75 13.10
C VAL A 125 -4.80 -6.81 13.13
N GLU A 126 -5.09 -7.91 13.81
CA GLU A 126 -4.25 -9.10 13.76
C GLU A 126 -4.45 -9.79 12.41
N ASP A 127 -3.36 -10.02 11.72
CA ASP A 127 -3.32 -10.66 10.41
C ASP A 127 -2.17 -11.67 10.45
N ASP A 128 -2.49 -12.92 10.74
CA ASP A 128 -1.53 -14.02 10.91
C ASP A 128 -0.74 -14.32 9.62
N SER A 129 -1.19 -13.78 8.48
CA SER A 129 -0.45 -13.89 7.21
C SER A 129 0.72 -12.91 7.09
N MET A 130 0.78 -11.91 7.97
CA MET A 130 1.81 -10.89 7.94
C MET A 130 3.07 -11.31 8.71
N PRO A 131 4.27 -10.93 8.23
CA PRO A 131 5.50 -11.07 9.00
C PRO A 131 5.41 -10.40 10.38
N ALA A 132 6.12 -10.96 11.36
CA ALA A 132 6.11 -10.46 12.74
C ALA A 132 6.62 -9.01 12.91
N ASP A 133 7.36 -8.48 11.94
CA ASP A 133 7.85 -7.09 11.91
C ASP A 133 6.84 -6.09 11.31
N ILE A 134 5.65 -6.57 10.87
CA ILE A 134 4.61 -5.75 10.25
C ILE A 134 3.37 -5.69 11.14
N VAL A 135 2.98 -4.46 11.50
CA VAL A 135 1.73 -4.18 12.21
C VAL A 135 0.75 -3.52 11.26
N VAL A 136 -0.48 -4.01 11.23
CA VAL A 136 -1.52 -3.52 10.33
C VAL A 136 -2.60 -2.79 11.10
N TYR A 137 -3.00 -1.62 10.60
CA TYR A 137 -4.09 -0.83 11.12
C TYR A 137 -5.15 -0.64 10.03
N ALA A 138 -6.42 -0.86 10.37
CA ALA A 138 -7.55 -0.69 9.46
C ALA A 138 -8.72 -0.02 10.16
N ARG A 139 -9.63 0.60 9.39
CA ARG A 139 -10.90 1.12 9.93
C ARG A 139 -11.98 0.04 9.79
N ARG A 140 -12.77 -0.21 10.85
CA ARG A 140 -13.84 -1.22 10.85
C ARG A 140 -15.11 -0.84 10.06
N ASN A 141 -15.32 0.44 9.75
CA ASN A 141 -16.59 0.92 9.16
C ASN A 141 -16.58 0.87 7.63
N LEU A 142 -17.71 1.12 6.96
CA LEU A 142 -17.79 1.29 5.48
C LEU A 142 -16.78 2.31 4.93
N ARG A 143 -16.40 3.31 5.75
CA ARG A 143 -15.30 4.24 5.45
C ARG A 143 -13.94 3.55 5.28
N GLY A 144 -13.74 2.37 5.87
CA GLY A 144 -12.51 1.57 5.80
C GLY A 144 -12.24 0.97 4.43
N ILE A 145 -13.28 0.63 3.66
CA ILE A 145 -13.14 0.15 2.27
C ILE A 145 -12.47 1.22 1.41
N LEU A 146 -12.89 2.48 1.59
CA LEU A 146 -12.36 3.64 0.87
C LEU A 146 -11.11 4.25 1.52
N SER A 147 -10.81 3.92 2.78
CA SER A 147 -9.64 4.44 3.51
C SER A 147 -8.41 3.55 3.34
N GLY A 148 -8.58 2.27 2.99
CA GLY A 148 -7.46 1.33 2.91
C GLY A 148 -6.84 1.04 4.28
N LYS A 149 -5.71 0.33 4.27
CA LYS A 149 -4.97 -0.07 5.47
C LYS A 149 -3.71 0.79 5.65
N VAL A 150 -3.24 0.89 6.88
CA VAL A 150 -1.93 1.46 7.23
C VAL A 150 -1.04 0.30 7.66
N TYR A 151 0.07 0.13 6.96
CA TYR A 151 1.07 -0.90 7.25
C TYR A 151 2.27 -0.23 7.90
N ILE A 152 2.68 -0.75 9.04
CA ILE A 152 3.86 -0.27 9.76
C ILE A 152 4.86 -1.42 9.80
N ARG A 153 5.97 -1.26 9.08
CA ARG A 153 7.10 -2.17 9.18
C ARG A 153 8.14 -1.61 10.14
N LEU A 154 8.57 -2.42 11.09
CA LEU A 154 9.53 -2.04 12.12
C LEU A 154 10.87 -2.71 11.85
N ASP A 155 11.89 -1.93 11.51
CA ASP A 155 13.28 -2.39 11.46
C ASP A 155 14.04 -1.91 12.72
N ALA A 156 15.31 -2.26 12.87
CA ALA A 156 16.08 -2.05 14.10
C ALA A 156 16.01 -0.61 14.65
N LYS A 157 16.12 0.41 13.79
CA LYS A 157 16.08 1.83 14.19
C LYS A 157 15.15 2.69 13.31
N THR A 158 14.40 2.07 12.41
CA THR A 158 13.57 2.78 11.43
C THR A 158 12.20 2.13 11.33
N ALA A 159 11.16 2.94 11.39
CA ALA A 159 9.80 2.55 11.04
C ALA A 159 9.47 3.02 9.63
N TYR A 160 8.79 2.16 8.87
CA TYR A 160 8.26 2.44 7.54
C TYR A 160 6.74 2.36 7.61
N ILE A 161 6.07 3.50 7.50
CA ILE A 161 4.61 3.60 7.53
C ILE A 161 4.13 3.75 6.09
N THR A 162 3.42 2.76 5.57
CA THR A 162 2.90 2.74 4.19
C THR A 162 1.38 2.76 4.18
N SER A 163 0.79 3.71 3.46
CA SER A 163 -0.66 3.79 3.23
C SER A 163 -0.96 4.73 2.05
N ARG A 164 -2.24 4.99 1.75
CA ARG A 164 -2.63 5.99 0.76
C ARG A 164 -2.11 7.37 1.15
N ALA A 165 -1.72 8.16 0.15
CA ALA A 165 -1.09 9.46 0.34
C ALA A 165 -1.90 10.41 1.25
N VAL A 166 -3.22 10.43 1.08
CA VAL A 166 -4.12 11.25 1.89
C VAL A 166 -4.07 10.89 3.38
N HIS A 167 -3.93 9.61 3.71
CA HIS A 167 -3.90 9.15 5.10
C HIS A 167 -2.55 9.38 5.75
N ILE A 168 -1.45 9.15 5.03
CA ILE A 168 -0.12 9.45 5.54
C ILE A 168 0.04 10.96 5.79
N ARG A 169 -0.50 11.82 4.92
CA ARG A 169 -0.50 13.28 5.17
C ARG A 169 -1.30 13.65 6.42
N GLY A 170 -2.46 13.02 6.63
CA GLY A 170 -3.26 13.22 7.85
C GLY A 170 -2.53 12.76 9.10
N LEU A 171 -1.89 11.59 9.05
CA LEU A 171 -1.10 11.04 10.14
C LEU A 171 0.12 11.91 10.46
N LYS A 172 0.84 12.39 9.44
CA LYS A 172 1.98 13.30 9.62
C LYS A 172 1.56 14.56 10.39
N ARG A 173 0.44 15.17 10.02
CA ARG A 173 -0.11 16.35 10.72
C ARG A 173 -0.54 16.08 12.17
N ALA A 174 -0.87 14.82 12.50
CA ALA A 174 -1.26 14.43 13.85
C ALA A 174 -0.05 14.05 14.73
N LEU A 175 1.13 13.88 14.13
CA LEU A 175 2.39 13.58 14.80
C LEU A 175 3.26 14.83 15.02
N GLU A 176 2.94 15.93 14.32
CA GLU A 176 3.48 17.28 14.56
C GLU A 176 2.72 17.96 15.71
#